data_AF-A0A239EZD0-F1
#
_entry.id   AF-A0A239EZD0-F1
#
_cell.length_a   1.000
_cell.length_b   1.000
_cell.length_c   1.000
_cell.angle_alpha   90.00
_cell.angle_beta   90.00
_cell.angle_gamma   90.00
#
_symmetry.space_group_name_H-M   'P 1'
#
loop_
_entity.id
_entity.type
_entity.pdbx_description
1 polymer ?
#
loop_
_entity_poly.entity_id
_entity_poly.type
_entity_poly.pdbx_seq_one_letter_code
_entity_poly.pdbx_strand_id
1 'polypeptide(L)'
;MSEALATTEDGRLRARLVRDEHAENPRKDADTEVHVITIDTHLGQYPPVDPKGGPLAHIWRRLAWNQWKGIEAFTRYVAIMHGGIVLESGPDNGPRSLWYMTGEEMYHLDRGLLSEGYIEAEMQEYEAWLSGDVWTVVIEQTDDPEADEPEWEAVDTVSGFYGGPYARAQAREALRFYAARSAGTSS
;
A
#
# COMPACT_ATOMS: atom_id res chain seq x y z
N MET A 1 -3.44 -18.92 -3.93
CA MET A 1 -4.70 -19.40 -3.30
C MET A 1 -5.77 -18.35 -3.54
N SER A 2 -6.91 -18.72 -4.12
CA SER A 2 -8.06 -17.82 -4.31
C SER A 2 -9.32 -18.48 -3.76
N GLU A 3 -10.03 -17.80 -2.88
CA GLU A 3 -11.30 -18.26 -2.31
C GLU A 3 -12.31 -17.12 -2.40
N ALA A 4 -13.59 -17.46 -2.62
CA ALA A 4 -14.66 -16.49 -2.60
C ALA A 4 -14.79 -15.92 -1.18
N LEU A 5 -14.71 -14.60 -1.06
CA LEU A 5 -14.76 -13.91 0.22
C LEU A 5 -16.19 -13.72 0.72
N ALA A 6 -17.11 -13.43 -0.21
CA ALA A 6 -18.50 -13.16 0.07
C ALA A 6 -19.35 -13.37 -1.20
N THR A 7 -20.59 -13.80 -1.00
CA THR A 7 -21.62 -13.95 -2.04
C THR A 7 -22.85 -13.16 -1.60
N THR A 8 -23.62 -12.64 -2.54
CA THR A 8 -24.92 -12.00 -2.26
C THR A 8 -25.97 -12.99 -1.79
N GLU A 9 -27.04 -12.50 -1.14
CA GLU A 9 -28.11 -13.36 -0.61
C GLU A 9 -28.86 -14.13 -1.70
N ASP A 10 -28.96 -13.56 -2.91
CA ASP A 10 -29.57 -14.20 -4.08
C ASP A 10 -28.60 -15.16 -4.82
N GLY A 11 -27.37 -15.31 -4.32
CA GLY A 11 -26.37 -16.22 -4.88
C GLY A 11 -25.76 -15.79 -6.21
N ARG A 12 -26.18 -14.67 -6.80
CA ARG A 12 -25.83 -14.31 -8.20
C ARG A 12 -24.51 -13.58 -8.36
N LEU A 13 -24.04 -12.90 -7.32
CA LEU A 13 -22.79 -12.15 -7.33
C LEU A 13 -21.88 -12.63 -6.21
N ARG A 14 -20.58 -12.71 -6.49
CA ARG A 14 -19.57 -12.95 -5.45
C ARG A 14 -18.34 -12.09 -5.66
N ALA A 15 -17.65 -11.81 -4.57
CA ALA A 15 -16.32 -11.21 -4.59
C ALA A 15 -15.27 -12.25 -4.23
N ARG A 16 -14.25 -12.38 -5.08
CA ARG A 16 -13.11 -13.28 -4.88
C ARG A 16 -11.84 -12.45 -4.74
N LEU A 17 -10.99 -12.85 -3.80
CA LEU A 17 -9.65 -12.28 -3.67
C LEU A 17 -8.64 -13.19 -4.36
N VAL A 18 -7.79 -12.56 -5.18
CA VAL A 18 -6.68 -13.22 -5.88
C VAL A 18 -5.41 -12.50 -5.47
N ARG A 19 -4.39 -13.27 -5.08
CA ARG A 19 -3.08 -12.67 -4.78
C ARG A 19 -2.45 -12.20 -6.10
N ASP A 20 -1.94 -10.98 -6.10
CA ASP A 20 -1.18 -10.46 -7.23
C ASP A 20 0.29 -10.86 -7.09
N GLU A 21 0.71 -11.84 -7.87
CA GLU A 21 2.09 -12.36 -7.88
C GLU A 21 3.06 -11.50 -8.68
N HIS A 22 2.55 -10.50 -9.41
CA HIS A 22 3.32 -9.64 -10.30
C HIS A 22 3.12 -8.15 -9.99
N ALA A 23 2.65 -7.85 -8.78
CA ALA A 23 2.42 -6.49 -8.30
C ALA A 23 3.67 -5.62 -8.46
N GLU A 24 3.49 -4.45 -9.07
CA GLU A 24 4.54 -3.44 -9.14
C GLU A 24 4.80 -2.83 -7.75
N ASN A 25 6.03 -2.36 -7.56
CA ASN A 25 6.40 -1.66 -6.33
C ASN A 25 5.56 -0.37 -6.25
N PRO A 26 4.80 -0.13 -5.16
CA PRO A 26 3.92 1.03 -5.04
C PRO A 26 4.65 2.37 -5.23
N ARG A 27 5.96 2.40 -4.95
CA ARG A 27 6.84 3.57 -5.15
C ARG A 27 7.15 3.90 -6.62
N LYS A 28 6.77 3.03 -7.57
CA LYS A 28 6.94 3.25 -9.03
C LYS A 28 5.66 3.67 -9.74
N ASP A 29 4.51 3.33 -9.17
CA ASP A 29 3.21 3.48 -9.81
C ASP A 29 2.50 4.80 -9.47
N ALA A 30 2.92 5.47 -8.38
CA ALA A 30 2.32 6.72 -7.91
C ALA A 30 3.37 7.85 -7.77
N ASP A 31 2.92 9.08 -8.01
CA ASP A 31 3.63 10.28 -7.52
C ASP A 31 3.59 10.23 -5.99
N THR A 32 4.73 9.89 -5.39
CA THR A 32 4.89 9.77 -3.94
C THR A 32 5.57 11.03 -3.40
N GLU A 33 4.92 11.69 -2.45
CA GLU A 33 5.46 12.90 -1.80
C GLU A 33 6.43 12.53 -0.68
N VAL A 34 6.36 11.29 -0.17
CA VAL A 34 7.29 10.82 0.86
C VAL A 34 8.63 10.46 0.25
N HIS A 35 9.71 10.87 0.90
CA HIS A 35 11.07 10.48 0.55
C HIS A 35 11.56 9.35 1.44
N VAL A 36 12.37 8.44 0.88
CA VAL A 36 12.85 7.28 1.64
C VAL A 36 14.36 7.16 1.56
N ILE A 37 15.03 7.08 2.70
CA ILE A 37 16.45 6.75 2.81
C ILE A 37 16.56 5.31 3.28
N THR A 38 17.21 4.45 2.49
CA THR A 38 17.57 3.10 2.95
C THR A 38 18.79 3.18 3.86
N ILE A 39 18.66 2.70 5.11
CA ILE A 39 19.70 2.67 6.13
C ILE A 39 20.52 1.39 6.04
N ASP A 40 19.83 0.25 5.94
CA ASP A 40 20.43 -1.08 5.92
C ASP A 40 19.62 -2.00 5.01
N THR A 41 20.32 -2.68 4.10
CA THR A 41 19.77 -3.69 3.19
C THR A 41 20.03 -5.13 3.65
N HIS A 42 20.53 -5.29 4.88
CA HIS A 42 20.97 -6.56 5.45
C HIS A 42 22.00 -7.24 4.55
N LEU A 43 23.14 -6.57 4.37
CA LEU A 43 24.25 -7.03 3.51
C LEU A 43 23.84 -7.25 2.05
N GLY A 44 22.84 -6.52 1.56
CA GLY A 44 22.34 -6.63 0.18
C GLY A 44 21.34 -7.76 -0.05
N GLN A 45 20.80 -8.36 1.02
CA GLN A 45 19.69 -9.30 0.91
C GLN A 45 18.42 -8.65 0.34
N TYR A 46 18.24 -7.34 0.60
CA TYR A 46 17.13 -6.56 0.08
C TYR A 46 17.59 -5.46 -0.88
N PRO A 47 16.81 -5.14 -1.92
CA PRO A 47 17.04 -3.94 -2.70
C PRO A 47 16.77 -2.68 -1.85
N PRO A 48 17.40 -1.53 -2.16
CA PRO A 48 17.02 -0.26 -1.55
C PRO A 48 15.55 0.08 -1.82
N VAL A 49 14.88 0.65 -0.83
CA VAL A 49 13.48 1.11 -0.96
C VAL A 49 13.37 2.19 -2.03
N ASP A 50 14.26 3.19 -1.93
CA ASP A 50 14.45 4.22 -2.94
C ASP A 50 15.96 4.44 -3.15
N PRO A 51 16.50 4.13 -4.34
CA PRO A 51 17.92 4.35 -4.65
C PRO A 51 18.37 5.80 -4.60
N LYS A 52 17.44 6.77 -4.77
CA LYS A 52 17.77 8.21 -4.81
C LYS A 52 17.82 8.83 -3.43
N GLY A 53 17.04 8.34 -2.47
CA GLY A 53 17.04 8.86 -1.10
C GLY A 53 16.31 10.21 -0.90
N GLY A 54 15.69 10.74 -1.97
CA GLY A 54 15.10 12.07 -1.99
C GLY A 54 16.11 13.24 -1.89
N PRO A 55 15.62 14.48 -1.71
CA PRO A 55 16.44 15.70 -1.73
C PRO A 55 17.47 15.77 -0.59
N LEU A 56 17.19 15.13 0.56
CA LEU A 56 18.05 15.15 1.74
C LEU A 56 19.01 13.96 1.85
N ALA A 57 19.06 13.08 0.85
CA ALA A 57 19.98 11.92 0.82
C ALA A 57 21.45 12.30 1.07
N HIS A 58 21.86 13.47 0.57
CA HIS A 58 23.22 13.96 0.72
C HIS A 58 23.56 14.34 2.17
N ILE A 59 22.58 14.77 2.98
CA ILE A 59 22.75 15.04 4.40
C ILE A 59 22.91 13.72 5.15
N TRP A 60 22.06 12.73 4.87
CA TRP A 60 22.18 11.40 5.46
C TRP A 60 23.57 10.79 5.24
N ARG A 61 24.11 10.86 4.03
CA ARG A 61 25.47 10.36 3.74
C ARG A 61 26.56 10.96 4.62
N ARG A 62 26.39 12.20 5.10
CA ARG A 62 27.33 12.84 6.03
C ARG A 62 27.13 12.42 7.49
N LEU A 63 25.96 11.88 7.83
CA LEU A 63 25.59 11.46 9.18
C LEU A 63 25.72 9.95 9.40
N ALA A 64 25.66 9.16 8.32
CA ALA A 64 25.61 7.70 8.33
C ALA A 64 26.87 7.02 8.91
N TRP A 65 27.98 7.74 9.12
CA TRP A 65 29.19 7.20 9.75
C TRP A 65 28.95 6.69 11.19
N ASN A 66 27.90 7.15 11.86
CA ASN A 66 27.41 6.62 13.11
C ASN A 66 25.90 6.40 12.99
N GLN A 67 25.45 5.19 12.70
CA GLN A 67 24.04 4.92 12.42
C GLN A 67 23.10 5.37 13.55
N TRP A 68 23.45 5.10 14.82
CA TRP A 68 22.61 5.45 15.98
C TRP A 68 22.47 6.96 16.18
N LYS A 69 23.59 7.69 16.18
CA LYS A 69 23.55 9.16 16.29
C LYS A 69 23.09 9.83 14.99
N GLY A 70 23.29 9.14 13.87
CA GLY A 70 22.96 9.61 12.53
C GLY A 70 21.46 9.73 12.33
N ILE A 71 20.69 8.74 12.79
CA ILE A 71 19.21 8.79 12.76
C ILE A 71 18.72 9.97 13.59
N GLU A 72 19.13 10.07 14.86
CA GLU A 72 18.72 11.18 15.73
C GLU A 72 19.11 12.55 15.14
N ALA A 73 20.35 12.70 14.66
CA ALA A 73 20.81 13.94 14.06
C ALA A 73 20.04 14.28 12.77
N PHE A 74 19.72 13.28 11.95
CA PHE A 74 18.95 13.47 10.73
C PHE A 74 17.51 13.89 11.03
N THR A 75 16.82 13.19 11.94
CA THR A 75 15.47 13.54 12.38
C THR A 75 15.42 14.98 12.92
N ARG A 76 16.37 15.37 13.78
CA ARG A 76 16.46 16.75 14.29
C ARG A 76 16.74 17.75 13.18
N TYR A 77 17.61 17.41 12.22
CA TYR A 77 17.91 18.27 11.09
C TYR A 77 16.67 18.53 10.24
N VAL A 78 15.92 17.48 9.89
CA VAL A 78 14.67 17.60 9.12
C VAL A 78 13.64 18.44 9.86
N ALA A 79 13.44 18.19 11.16
CA ALA A 79 12.48 18.94 11.97
C ALA A 79 12.87 20.43 12.11
N ILE A 80 14.13 20.74 12.43
CA ILE A 80 14.57 22.11 12.72
C ILE A 80 14.78 22.92 11.44
N MET A 81 15.43 22.35 10.43
CA MET A 81 15.85 23.09 9.24
C MET A 81 14.79 23.09 8.14
N HIS A 82 13.94 22.06 8.11
CA HIS A 82 12.94 21.89 7.07
C HIS A 82 11.51 21.85 7.61
N GLY A 83 11.30 21.96 8.93
CA GLY A 83 9.97 21.85 9.53
C GLY A 83 9.30 20.50 9.25
N GLY A 84 10.11 19.47 8.97
CA GLY A 84 9.65 18.17 8.47
C GLY A 84 9.43 17.13 9.56
N ILE A 85 9.01 15.94 9.13
CA ILE A 85 8.86 14.74 9.96
C ILE A 85 9.69 13.60 9.38
N VAL A 86 10.15 12.70 10.26
CA VAL A 86 10.87 11.47 9.88
C VAL A 86 10.33 10.33 10.71
N LEU A 87 9.89 9.26 10.05
CA LEU A 87 9.55 7.99 10.65
C LEU A 87 10.60 6.95 10.28
N GLU A 88 10.88 6.04 11.20
CA GLU A 88 11.77 4.92 10.96
C GLU A 88 10.95 3.66 10.70
N SER A 89 11.24 2.97 9.61
CA SER A 89 10.72 1.63 9.31
C SER A 89 11.81 0.59 9.57
N GLY A 90 11.47 -0.41 10.37
CA GLY A 90 12.33 -1.55 10.70
C GLY A 90 11.52 -2.85 10.70
N PRO A 91 11.06 -3.31 9.52
CA PRO A 91 10.22 -4.51 9.43
C PRO A 91 11.04 -5.76 9.75
N ASP A 92 10.38 -6.81 10.24
CA ASP A 92 11.02 -8.11 10.49
C ASP A 92 11.64 -8.71 9.21
N ASN A 93 11.06 -8.38 8.05
CA ASN A 93 11.53 -8.81 6.74
C ASN A 93 11.55 -7.60 5.79
N GLY A 94 12.74 -7.06 5.53
CA GLY A 94 12.91 -5.94 4.61
C GLY A 94 14.10 -5.05 4.98
N PRO A 95 14.40 -4.05 4.16
CA PRO A 95 15.42 -3.06 4.47
C PRO A 95 14.95 -2.12 5.59
N ARG A 96 15.87 -1.74 6.49
CA ARG A 96 15.62 -0.65 7.46
C ARG A 96 15.72 0.69 6.73
N SER A 97 14.77 1.59 6.97
CA SER A 97 14.66 2.84 6.21
C SER A 97 14.13 4.01 7.05
N LEU A 98 14.46 5.23 6.61
CA LEU A 98 13.87 6.47 7.12
C LEU A 98 12.92 7.03 6.06
N TRP A 99 11.68 7.26 6.44
CA TRP A 99 10.64 7.86 5.62
C TRP A 99 10.42 9.28 6.10
N TYR A 100 10.49 10.26 5.21
CA TYR A 100 10.43 11.66 5.61
C TYR A 100 9.71 12.55 4.61
N MET A 101 9.19 13.64 5.15
CA MET A 101 8.66 14.77 4.39
C MET A 101 9.17 16.06 5.01
N THR A 102 9.42 17.06 4.17
CA THR A 102 9.72 18.43 4.59
C THR A 102 8.43 19.19 4.88
N GLY A 103 8.54 20.29 5.63
CA GLY A 103 7.42 21.18 5.91
C GLY A 103 6.80 21.80 4.66
N GLU A 104 7.60 22.02 3.61
CA GLU A 104 7.12 22.50 2.32
C GLU A 104 6.20 21.47 1.64
N GLU A 105 6.64 20.21 1.57
CA GLU A 105 5.84 19.11 1.01
C GLU A 105 4.58 18.85 1.83
N MET A 106 4.69 18.87 3.16
CA MET A 106 3.53 18.72 4.04
C MET A 106 2.51 19.85 3.86
N TYR A 107 2.96 21.08 3.62
CA TYR A 107 2.07 22.20 3.30
C TYR A 107 1.33 22.00 1.98
N HIS A 108 1.98 21.39 0.98
CA HIS A 108 1.35 21.07 -0.31
C HIS A 108 0.41 19.87 -0.25
N LEU A 109 0.66 18.93 0.68
CA LEU A 109 -0.15 17.73 0.87
C LEU A 109 -1.53 18.01 1.49
N ASP A 110 -1.92 19.26 1.79
CA ASP A 110 -3.16 19.64 2.53
C ASP A 110 -4.46 19.08 1.88
N ARG A 111 -4.67 17.78 2.10
CA ARG A 111 -5.75 16.90 1.62
C ARG A 111 -6.53 16.30 2.79
N GLY A 112 -6.42 16.90 3.99
CA GLY A 112 -7.13 16.45 5.18
C GLY A 112 -6.55 15.23 5.90
N LEU A 113 -5.35 14.76 5.52
CA LEU A 113 -4.59 13.74 6.25
C LEU A 113 -3.52 14.40 7.11
N LEU A 114 -3.33 13.91 8.34
CA LEU A 114 -2.14 14.22 9.12
C LEU A 114 -0.92 13.64 8.38
N SER A 115 0.10 14.46 8.13
CA SER A 115 1.28 14.06 7.33
C SER A 115 1.96 12.80 7.85
N GLU A 116 1.96 12.59 9.16
CA GLU A 116 2.44 11.35 9.79
C GLU A 116 1.65 10.12 9.32
N GLY A 117 0.31 10.20 9.32
CA GLY A 117 -0.55 9.11 8.85
C GLY A 117 -0.42 8.85 7.35
N TYR A 118 -0.04 9.84 6.55
CA TYR A 118 0.28 9.64 5.13
C TYR A 118 1.58 8.85 4.96
N ILE A 119 2.63 9.19 5.73
CA ILE A 119 3.89 8.43 5.72
C ILE A 119 3.65 6.99 6.21
N GLU A 120 2.90 6.81 7.29
CA GLU A 120 2.56 5.48 7.80
C GLU A 120 1.79 4.64 6.77
N ALA A 121 0.87 5.25 6.02
CA ALA A 121 0.15 4.57 4.96
C ALA A 121 1.10 4.10 3.84
N GLU A 122 1.99 4.96 3.34
CA GLU A 122 2.98 4.56 2.33
C GLU A 122 3.93 3.46 2.85
N MET A 123 4.36 3.54 4.12
CA MET A 123 5.16 2.49 4.76
C MET A 123 4.42 1.15 4.76
N GLN A 124 3.14 1.14 5.16
CA GLN A 124 2.32 -0.07 5.22
C GLN A 124 2.10 -0.69 3.83
N GLU A 125 1.87 0.13 2.80
CA GLU A 125 1.72 -0.35 1.42
C GLU A 125 3.02 -1.00 0.92
N TYR A 126 4.17 -0.37 1.18
CA TYR A 126 5.46 -0.92 0.80
C TYR A 126 5.80 -2.22 1.54
N GLU A 127 5.50 -2.31 2.84
CA GLU A 127 5.72 -3.52 3.63
C GLU A 127 4.77 -4.66 3.21
N ALA A 128 3.51 -4.35 2.87
CA ALA A 128 2.59 -5.31 2.26
C ALA A 128 3.11 -5.80 0.91
N TRP A 129 3.65 -4.92 0.06
CA TRP A 129 4.29 -5.33 -1.19
C TRP A 129 5.50 -6.25 -0.95
N LEU A 130 6.39 -5.92 0.00
CA LEU A 130 7.55 -6.75 0.34
C LEU A 130 7.18 -8.16 0.82
N SER A 131 6.09 -8.27 1.59
CA SER A 131 5.56 -9.56 2.04
C SER A 131 4.73 -10.29 0.96
N GLY A 132 4.52 -9.64 -0.18
CA GLY A 132 3.64 -10.08 -1.25
C GLY A 132 2.16 -10.12 -0.84
N ASP A 133 1.76 -9.38 0.19
CA ASP A 133 0.36 -9.23 0.65
C ASP A 133 -0.39 -8.23 -0.25
N VAL A 134 -0.35 -8.48 -1.57
CA VAL A 134 -1.00 -7.65 -2.60
C VAL A 134 -2.12 -8.45 -3.24
N TRP A 135 -3.26 -7.80 -3.41
CA TRP A 135 -4.50 -8.46 -3.79
C TRP A 135 -5.22 -7.74 -4.92
N THR A 136 -5.88 -8.55 -5.73
CA THR A 136 -6.86 -8.18 -6.73
C THR A 136 -8.23 -8.63 -6.27
N VAL A 137 -9.20 -7.73 -6.30
CA VAL A 137 -10.61 -8.02 -6.11
C VAL A 137 -11.21 -8.34 -7.47
N VAL A 138 -11.81 -9.54 -7.58
CA VAL A 138 -12.57 -9.96 -8.76
C VAL A 138 -14.03 -10.05 -8.36
N ILE A 139 -14.89 -9.29 -9.04
CA ILE A 139 -16.35 -9.43 -8.91
C ILE A 139 -16.81 -10.37 -10.01
N GLU A 140 -17.53 -11.42 -9.61
CA GLU A 140 -18.00 -12.46 -10.51
C GLU A 140 -19.52 -12.58 -10.43
N GLN A 141 -20.14 -12.93 -11.55
CA GLN A 141 -21.58 -13.15 -11.68
C GLN A 141 -21.86 -14.56 -12.21
N THR A 142 -22.99 -15.12 -11.81
CA THR A 142 -23.57 -16.33 -12.40
C THR A 142 -25.03 -16.10 -12.78
N ASP A 143 -25.46 -16.72 -13.88
CA ASP A 143 -26.86 -16.70 -14.32
C ASP A 143 -27.69 -17.85 -13.73
N ASP A 144 -27.03 -18.90 -13.21
CA ASP A 144 -27.66 -20.08 -12.61
C ASP A 144 -27.06 -20.39 -11.23
N PRO A 145 -27.42 -19.62 -10.18
CA PRO A 145 -26.84 -19.78 -8.85
C PRO A 145 -27.24 -21.10 -8.15
N GLU A 146 -28.28 -21.79 -8.64
CA GLU A 146 -28.81 -23.03 -8.05
C GLU A 146 -28.23 -24.30 -8.70
N ALA A 147 -27.35 -24.15 -9.71
CA ALA A 147 -26.65 -25.27 -10.30
C ALA A 147 -25.74 -25.98 -9.27
N ASP A 148 -25.52 -27.29 -9.45
CA ASP A 148 -24.62 -28.09 -8.60
C ASP A 148 -23.17 -27.56 -8.68
N GLU A 149 -22.78 -27.08 -9.87
CA GLU A 149 -21.54 -26.35 -10.13
C GLU A 149 -21.84 -25.08 -10.94
N PRO A 150 -22.16 -23.94 -10.29
CA PRO A 150 -22.47 -22.70 -11.00
C PRO A 150 -21.25 -22.19 -11.79
N GLU A 151 -21.45 -21.81 -13.04
CA GLU A 151 -20.44 -21.15 -13.86
C GLU A 151 -20.36 -19.66 -13.47
N TRP A 152 -19.16 -19.16 -13.24
CA TRP A 152 -18.92 -17.79 -12.80
C TRP A 152 -18.09 -17.03 -13.83
N GLU A 153 -18.59 -15.86 -14.24
CA GLU A 153 -17.90 -14.94 -15.14
C GLU A 153 -17.44 -13.69 -14.39
N ALA A 154 -16.21 -13.23 -14.63
CA ALA A 154 -15.71 -12.00 -14.06
C ALA A 154 -16.36 -10.79 -14.73
N VAL A 155 -17.06 -9.95 -13.96
CA VAL A 155 -17.71 -8.73 -14.43
C VAL A 155 -16.90 -7.47 -14.16
N ASP A 156 -16.03 -7.50 -13.14
CA ASP A 156 -15.10 -6.42 -12.84
C ASP A 156 -13.86 -6.95 -12.11
N THR A 157 -12.75 -6.22 -12.23
CA THR A 157 -11.48 -6.56 -11.59
C THR A 157 -10.74 -5.29 -11.19
N VAL A 158 -10.39 -5.19 -9.91
CA VAL A 158 -9.63 -4.06 -9.37
C VAL A 158 -8.39 -4.60 -8.67
N SER A 159 -7.21 -4.20 -9.15
CA SER A 159 -5.90 -4.56 -8.58
C SER A 159 -5.31 -3.42 -7.76
N GLY A 160 -4.21 -3.69 -7.06
CA GLY A 160 -3.47 -2.68 -6.30
C GLY A 160 -3.93 -2.53 -4.84
N PHE A 161 -4.55 -3.55 -4.25
CA PHE A 161 -4.86 -3.53 -2.83
C PHE A 161 -3.71 -4.12 -2.02
N TYR A 162 -2.96 -3.24 -1.37
CA TYR A 162 -1.88 -3.59 -0.44
C TYR A 162 -2.48 -3.86 0.95
N GLY A 163 -2.26 -5.06 1.49
CA GLY A 163 -2.78 -5.49 2.78
C GLY A 163 -4.08 -6.29 2.69
N GLY A 164 -4.04 -7.53 3.17
CA GLY A 164 -5.18 -8.46 3.16
C GLY A 164 -6.44 -7.95 3.88
N PRO A 165 -6.35 -7.36 5.09
CA PRO A 165 -7.51 -6.79 5.77
C PRO A 165 -8.18 -5.67 4.97
N TYR A 166 -7.39 -4.80 4.34
CA TYR A 166 -7.89 -3.71 3.51
C TYR A 166 -8.55 -4.24 2.23
N ALA A 167 -7.90 -5.16 1.52
CA ALA A 167 -8.45 -5.83 0.34
C ALA A 167 -9.80 -6.51 0.63
N ARG A 168 -9.94 -7.16 1.80
CA ARG A 168 -11.21 -7.77 2.24
C ARG A 168 -12.31 -6.74 2.49
N ALA A 169 -11.97 -5.58 3.04
CA ALA A 169 -12.93 -4.50 3.24
C ALA A 169 -13.42 -3.95 1.89
N GLN A 170 -12.48 -3.67 0.98
CA GLN A 170 -12.75 -3.17 -0.37
C GLN A 170 -13.57 -4.16 -1.21
N ALA A 171 -13.26 -5.46 -1.13
CA ALA A 171 -14.05 -6.50 -1.79
C ALA A 171 -15.52 -6.51 -1.35
N ARG A 172 -15.79 -6.31 -0.05
CA ARG A 172 -17.16 -6.25 0.48
C ARG A 172 -17.89 -4.99 0.02
N GLU A 173 -17.19 -3.86 -0.04
CA GLU A 173 -17.75 -2.60 -0.51
C GLU A 173 -18.09 -2.66 -2.01
N ALA A 174 -17.17 -3.17 -2.82
CA ALA A 174 -17.38 -3.43 -4.24
C ALA A 174 -18.58 -4.36 -4.47
N LEU A 175 -18.68 -5.47 -3.72
CA LEU A 175 -19.82 -6.38 -3.83
C LEU A 175 -21.15 -5.69 -3.53
N ARG A 176 -21.22 -4.84 -2.49
CA ARG A 176 -22.43 -4.07 -2.17
C ARG A 176 -22.81 -3.10 -3.29
N PHE A 177 -21.82 -2.42 -3.85
CA PHE A 177 -22.03 -1.51 -4.98
C PHE A 177 -22.64 -2.24 -6.18
N TYR A 178 -22.07 -3.39 -6.56
CA TYR A 178 -22.57 -4.19 -7.68
C TYR A 178 -23.95 -4.79 -7.40
N ALA A 179 -24.20 -5.29 -6.19
CA ALA A 179 -25.52 -5.80 -5.82
C ALA A 179 -26.61 -4.71 -5.93
N ALA A 180 -26.32 -3.49 -5.47
CA ALA A 180 -27.24 -2.36 -5.58
C ALA A 180 -27.50 -1.94 -7.04
N ARG A 181 -26.47 -1.98 -7.89
CA ARG A 181 -26.58 -1.68 -9.32
C ARG A 181 -27.49 -2.68 -10.05
N SER A 182 -27.31 -3.97 -9.79
CA SER A 182 -28.11 -5.03 -10.42
C SER A 182 -29.60 -4.92 -10.03
N ALA A 183 -29.91 -4.56 -8.78
CA ALA A 183 -31.28 -4.32 -8.34
C ALA A 183 -31.96 -3.13 -9.04
N GLY A 184 -31.20 -2.08 -9.37
CA GLY A 184 -31.71 -0.87 -10.04
C GLY A 184 -31.93 -1.00 -11.55
N THR A 185 -31.42 -2.06 -12.19
CA THR A 185 -31.52 -2.26 -13.66
C THR A 185 -32.70 -3.19 -14.03
N SER A 186 -33.43 -3.69 -13.04
CA SER A 186 -34.51 -4.67 -13.20
C SER A 186 -35.92 -4.05 -13.23
N SER A 187 -36.05 -2.78 -13.64
CA SER A 187 -37.33 -2.03 -13.72
C SER A 187 -37.77 -1.77 -15.16
#